data_AF-A0A4U5NFB4-F1
#
_entry.id   AF-A0A4U5NFB4-F1
#
_cell.length_a   1.000
_cell.length_b   1.000
_cell.length_c   1.000
_cell.angle_alpha   90.00
_cell.angle_beta   90.00
_cell.angle_gamma   90.00
#
_symmetry.space_group_name_H-M   'P 1'
#
loop_
_entity.id
_entity.type
_entity.pdbx_description
1 polymer ?
#
loop_
_entity_poly.entity_id
_entity_poly.type
_entity_poly.pdbx_seq_one_letter_code
_entity_poly.pdbx_strand_id
1 'polypeptide(L)'
;MTTSNVWKEFRPKWPAGFWDDWMRETEQRKARSCIRPEISRTGMTMQGKKGASKGLFFNTHLKKIQLNTNAVNFTQMDLSYLLKDKYDTNFVEKVENLPKLTLEGIIRKTLETRDAEESYAVSYQSAQDFIKIADKLQIMKDFKAGVPRTAYKGIVTCYISKMRIYIVPDKFTWHGYKPHWED
;
A
#
# COMPACT_ATOMS: atom_id res chain seq x y z
N MET A 1 13.01 8.84 -3.24
CA MET A 1 14.16 9.08 -4.17
C MET A 1 13.61 9.13 -5.58
N THR A 2 14.12 10.02 -6.43
CA THR A 2 13.76 10.12 -7.85
C THR A 2 15.03 10.17 -8.69
N THR A 3 14.98 9.68 -9.94
CA THR A 3 16.12 9.74 -10.85
C THR A 3 16.11 11.03 -11.65
N SER A 4 17.26 11.43 -12.18
CA SER A 4 17.39 12.60 -13.06
C SER A 4 16.51 12.50 -14.31
N ASN A 5 16.33 11.29 -14.86
CA ASN A 5 15.48 11.05 -16.03
C ASN A 5 14.00 11.28 -15.71
N VAL A 6 13.51 10.77 -14.59
CA VAL A 6 12.13 11.02 -14.14
C VAL A 6 11.92 12.51 -13.86
N TRP A 7 12.91 13.19 -13.26
CA TRP A 7 12.81 14.64 -13.06
C TRP A 7 12.74 15.42 -14.37
N LYS A 8 13.57 15.07 -15.38
CA LYS A 8 13.51 15.69 -16.71
C LYS A 8 12.14 15.49 -17.38
N GLU A 9 11.48 14.37 -17.14
CA GLU A 9 10.11 14.12 -17.61
C GLU A 9 9.07 15.00 -16.91
N PHE A 10 9.20 15.22 -15.59
CA PHE A 10 8.21 15.96 -14.81
C PHE A 10 8.36 17.48 -14.88
N ARG A 11 9.60 17.99 -14.87
CA ARG A 11 9.91 19.43 -14.87
C ARG A 11 9.10 20.27 -15.88
N PRO A 12 8.96 19.91 -17.18
CA PRO A 12 8.27 20.76 -18.15
C PRO A 12 6.74 20.84 -17.94
N LYS A 13 6.17 19.94 -17.13
CA LYS A 13 4.72 19.83 -16.88
C LYS A 13 4.38 19.87 -15.38
N TRP A 14 5.27 20.46 -14.58
CA TRP A 14 5.12 20.49 -13.13
C TRP A 14 3.88 21.31 -12.74
N PRO A 15 3.02 20.82 -11.83
CA PRO A 15 1.76 21.49 -11.50
C PRO A 15 2.00 22.68 -10.55
N ALA A 16 1.05 23.61 -10.54
CA ALA A 16 1.08 24.77 -9.64
C ALA A 16 0.87 24.40 -8.16
N GLY A 17 0.24 23.25 -7.89
CA GLY A 17 -0.05 22.74 -6.55
C GLY A 17 -0.32 21.25 -6.55
N PHE A 18 -0.50 20.65 -5.37
CA PHE A 18 -0.85 19.22 -5.19
C PHE A 18 0.04 18.26 -6.00
N TRP A 19 1.34 18.56 -6.05
CA TRP A 19 2.29 17.85 -6.89
C TRP A 19 2.36 16.34 -6.60
N ASP A 20 2.09 15.93 -5.36
CA ASP A 20 2.13 14.53 -4.96
C ASP A 20 0.89 13.75 -5.41
N ASP A 21 -0.29 14.37 -5.45
CA ASP A 21 -1.49 13.80 -6.08
C ASP A 21 -1.33 13.77 -7.59
N TRP A 22 -0.86 14.87 -8.21
CA TRP A 22 -0.55 14.92 -9.64
C TRP A 22 0.44 13.83 -10.08
N MET A 23 1.44 13.49 -9.25
CA MET A 23 2.37 12.40 -9.55
C MET A 23 1.72 10.99 -9.52
N ARG A 24 0.58 10.82 -8.83
CA ARG A 24 -0.13 9.53 -8.70
C ARG A 24 -1.01 9.23 -9.91
N GLU A 25 -1.42 10.27 -10.62
CA GLU A 25 -2.20 10.19 -11.86
C GLU A 25 -1.56 9.27 -12.89
N THR A 26 -2.39 8.66 -13.74
CA THR A 26 -1.94 7.59 -14.65
C THR A 26 -0.97 8.12 -15.71
N GLU A 27 -1.19 9.34 -16.17
CA GLU A 27 -0.39 10.08 -17.17
C GLU A 27 1.02 10.39 -16.66
N GLN A 28 1.17 10.57 -15.35
CA GLN A 28 2.45 10.81 -14.67
C GLN A 28 3.07 9.49 -14.25
N ARG A 29 2.33 8.62 -13.58
CA ARG A 29 2.84 7.36 -13.03
C ARG A 29 3.30 6.40 -14.13
N LYS A 30 2.60 6.34 -15.27
CA LYS A 30 2.92 5.47 -16.43
C LYS A 30 3.21 4.03 -16.01
N ALA A 31 2.34 3.48 -15.16
CA ALA A 31 2.46 2.13 -14.58
C ALA A 31 3.76 1.83 -13.80
N ARG A 32 4.57 2.85 -13.46
CA ARG A 32 5.75 2.70 -12.59
C ARG A 32 5.34 2.43 -11.15
N SER A 33 6.24 1.81 -10.40
CA SER A 33 6.08 1.47 -8.99
C SER A 33 7.25 1.96 -8.16
N CYS A 34 7.04 2.11 -6.85
CA CYS A 34 8.08 2.44 -5.88
C CYS A 34 8.33 1.25 -4.96
N ILE A 35 9.59 1.06 -4.56
CA ILE A 35 9.92 0.15 -3.45
C ILE A 35 9.49 0.82 -2.15
N ARG A 36 8.83 0.05 -1.27
CA ARG A 36 8.43 0.49 0.07
C ARG A 36 8.76 -0.59 1.12
N PRO A 37 9.26 -0.22 2.31
CA PRO A 37 9.57 -1.19 3.35
C PRO A 37 8.29 -1.68 4.07
N GLU A 38 8.43 -2.74 4.86
CA GLU A 38 7.38 -3.18 5.78
C GLU A 38 7.21 -2.21 6.96
N ILE A 39 8.34 -1.80 7.57
CA ILE A 39 8.37 -0.80 8.65
C ILE A 39 9.01 0.47 8.12
N SER A 40 8.36 1.62 8.31
CA SER A 40 8.80 2.89 7.75
C SER A 40 10.20 3.29 8.26
N ARG A 41 10.97 3.95 7.38
CA ARG A 41 12.27 4.58 7.73
C ARG A 41 12.15 6.08 8.01
N THR A 42 10.93 6.61 7.92
CA THR A 42 10.61 8.00 8.24
C THR A 42 9.32 8.04 9.07
N GLY A 43 9.29 8.85 10.12
CA GLY A 43 8.11 9.09 10.95
C GLY A 43 7.78 10.58 10.98
N MET A 44 6.49 10.91 11.09
CA MET A 44 6.07 12.30 11.24
C MET A 44 6.27 12.74 12.69
N THR A 45 7.01 13.82 12.91
CA THR A 45 7.19 14.39 14.24
C THR A 45 5.97 15.21 14.67
N MET A 46 5.86 15.54 15.96
CA MET A 46 4.76 16.36 16.49
C MET A 46 4.67 17.75 15.84
N GLN A 47 5.79 18.30 15.37
CA GLN A 47 5.85 19.55 14.62
C GLN A 47 5.11 19.44 13.28
N GLY A 48 5.11 18.26 12.65
CA GLY A 48 4.41 17.97 11.40
C GLY A 48 2.88 18.09 11.48
N LYS A 49 2.31 18.26 12.69
CA LYS A 49 0.89 18.62 12.87
C LYS A 49 0.58 20.01 12.31
N LYS A 50 1.54 20.94 12.38
CA LYS A 50 1.40 22.31 11.87
C LYS A 50 2.03 22.37 10.47
N GLY A 51 1.22 22.66 9.44
CA GLY A 51 1.68 22.72 8.06
C GLY A 51 0.56 23.10 7.09
N ALA A 52 0.86 23.02 5.79
CA ALA A 52 -0.05 23.45 4.72
C ALA A 52 -1.43 22.77 4.77
N SER A 53 -1.51 21.51 5.24
CA SER A 53 -2.76 20.75 5.37
C SER A 53 -3.51 20.97 6.70
N LYS A 54 -3.02 21.88 7.57
CA LYS A 54 -3.58 22.14 8.91
C LYS A 54 -3.77 20.87 9.77
N GLY A 55 -3.00 19.81 9.50
CA GLY A 55 -3.01 18.57 10.27
C GLY A 55 -4.15 17.60 9.94
N LEU A 56 -4.85 17.77 8.82
CA LEU A 56 -6.04 16.98 8.42
C LEU A 56 -5.86 15.45 8.56
N PHE A 57 -4.69 14.91 8.23
CA PHE A 57 -4.38 13.47 8.31
C PHE A 57 -3.40 13.11 9.44
N PHE A 58 -2.92 14.09 10.20
CA PHE A 58 -1.88 13.88 11.20
C PHE A 58 -2.35 12.95 12.31
N ASN A 59 -3.51 13.24 12.89
CA ASN A 59 -4.03 12.52 14.04
C ASN A 59 -4.59 11.14 13.69
N THR A 60 -5.16 10.99 12.51
CA THR A 60 -5.83 9.76 12.10
C THR A 60 -4.84 8.71 11.60
N HIS A 61 -3.83 9.14 10.82
CA HIS A 61 -2.91 8.23 10.12
C HIS A 61 -1.43 8.52 10.40
N LEU A 62 -0.94 9.73 10.07
CA LEU A 62 0.50 9.95 9.93
C LEU A 62 1.29 9.78 11.23
N LYS A 63 0.74 10.20 12.38
CA LYS A 63 1.41 10.05 13.68
C LYS A 63 1.51 8.60 14.17
N LYS A 64 0.71 7.69 13.59
CA LYS A 64 0.67 6.27 13.96
C LYS A 64 1.66 5.43 13.15
N ILE A 65 2.34 6.02 12.16
CA ILE A 65 3.34 5.32 11.36
C ILE A 65 4.52 4.95 12.27
N GLN A 66 4.78 3.65 12.40
CA GLN A 66 5.90 3.14 13.17
C GLN A 66 7.22 3.45 12.48
N LEU A 67 8.10 4.16 13.18
CA LEU A 67 9.49 4.32 12.78
C LEU A 67 10.27 3.06 13.18
N ASN A 68 10.98 2.49 12.22
CA ASN A 68 11.91 1.40 12.48
C ASN A 68 13.16 1.92 13.20
N THR A 69 13.46 1.34 14.35
CA THR A 69 14.64 1.67 15.18
C THR A 69 15.79 0.69 15.00
N ASN A 70 15.58 -0.43 14.31
CA ASN A 70 16.59 -1.47 14.12
C ASN A 70 17.42 -1.21 12.86
N ALA A 71 18.75 -1.17 12.98
CA ALA A 71 19.61 -1.04 11.80
C ALA A 71 19.46 -2.24 10.86
N VAL A 72 19.32 -1.98 9.56
CA VAL A 72 19.26 -3.01 8.51
C VAL A 72 20.28 -2.68 7.44
N ASN A 73 21.20 -3.60 7.18
CA ASN A 73 22.28 -3.39 6.23
C ASN A 73 21.88 -3.77 4.80
N PHE A 74 21.04 -2.95 4.18
CA PHE A 74 20.51 -3.22 2.84
C PHE A 74 21.59 -3.39 1.76
N THR A 75 22.77 -2.78 1.92
CA THR A 75 23.86 -2.89 0.93
C THR A 75 24.54 -4.26 0.94
N GLN A 76 24.35 -5.05 2.00
CA GLN A 76 24.85 -6.42 2.10
C GLN A 76 23.78 -7.48 1.78
N MET A 77 22.54 -7.07 1.51
CA MET A 77 21.45 -7.98 1.18
C MET A 77 21.30 -8.16 -0.33
N ASP A 78 20.93 -9.37 -0.77
CA ASP A 78 20.42 -9.54 -2.13
C ASP A 78 18.98 -9.00 -2.22
N LEU A 79 18.83 -7.86 -2.90
CA LEU A 79 17.55 -7.21 -3.15
C LEU A 79 16.99 -7.52 -4.55
N SER A 80 17.59 -8.46 -5.29
CA SER A 80 17.19 -8.78 -6.67
C SER A 80 15.75 -9.31 -6.76
N TYR A 81 15.20 -9.84 -5.65
CA TYR A 81 13.80 -10.24 -5.57
C TYR A 81 12.80 -9.09 -5.78
N LEU A 82 13.24 -7.82 -5.65
CA LEU A 82 12.43 -6.63 -5.92
C LEU A 82 12.40 -6.22 -7.40
N LEU A 83 13.22 -6.86 -8.25
CA LEU A 83 13.17 -6.62 -9.70
C LEU A 83 11.82 -7.10 -10.25
N LYS A 84 11.23 -6.28 -11.12
CA LYS A 84 9.82 -6.44 -11.54
C LYS A 84 9.48 -7.85 -11.98
N ASP A 85 10.28 -8.49 -12.82
CA ASP A 85 9.97 -9.81 -13.38
C ASP A 85 9.99 -10.92 -12.32
N LYS A 86 10.94 -10.83 -11.38
CA LYS A 86 11.01 -11.73 -10.22
C LYS A 86 9.87 -11.47 -9.25
N TYR A 87 9.64 -10.19 -8.93
CA TYR A 87 8.61 -9.79 -7.97
C TYR A 87 7.22 -10.14 -8.47
N ASP A 88 6.91 -9.86 -9.74
CA ASP A 88 5.61 -10.15 -10.32
C ASP A 88 5.25 -11.63 -10.25
N THR A 89 6.19 -12.48 -10.66
CA THR A 89 5.99 -13.93 -10.66
C THR A 89 5.80 -14.44 -9.24
N ASN A 90 6.78 -14.17 -8.37
CA ASN A 90 6.79 -14.71 -7.01
C ASN A 90 5.66 -14.15 -6.14
N PHE A 91 5.35 -12.86 -6.25
CA PHE A 91 4.33 -12.23 -5.42
C PHE A 91 2.92 -12.67 -5.80
N VAL A 92 2.61 -12.74 -7.11
CA VAL A 92 1.29 -13.18 -7.57
C VAL A 92 1.08 -14.65 -7.22
N GLU A 93 2.05 -15.52 -7.54
CA GLU A 93 1.96 -16.96 -7.21
C GLU A 93 1.80 -17.18 -5.70
N LYS A 94 2.57 -16.45 -4.88
CA LYS A 94 2.42 -16.51 -3.42
C LYS A 94 0.99 -16.18 -3.00
N VAL A 95 0.44 -15.07 -3.48
CA VAL A 95 -0.89 -14.58 -3.08
C VAL A 95 -2.01 -15.49 -3.58
N GLU A 96 -1.89 -16.05 -4.78
CA GLU A 96 -2.88 -16.96 -5.35
C GLU A 96 -3.00 -18.28 -4.57
N ASN A 97 -1.89 -18.76 -4.02
CA ASN A 97 -1.82 -20.00 -3.25
C ASN A 97 -2.17 -19.84 -1.76
N LEU A 98 -2.50 -18.64 -1.28
CA LEU A 98 -2.90 -18.44 0.11
C LEU A 98 -4.33 -18.93 0.38
N PRO A 99 -4.60 -19.45 1.59
CA PRO A 99 -5.96 -19.70 2.02
C PRO A 99 -6.79 -18.41 1.98
N LYS A 100 -7.89 -18.45 1.23
CA LYS A 100 -8.84 -17.34 1.09
C LYS A 100 -9.92 -17.45 2.14
N LEU A 101 -10.10 -16.41 2.94
CA LEU A 101 -11.14 -16.32 3.96
C LEU A 101 -12.12 -15.19 3.65
N THR A 102 -13.34 -15.30 4.17
CA THR A 102 -14.26 -14.15 4.20
C THR A 102 -13.73 -13.10 5.18
N LEU A 103 -14.27 -11.88 5.09
CA LEU A 103 -13.93 -10.82 6.04
C LEU A 103 -14.19 -11.24 7.49
N GLU A 104 -15.32 -11.90 7.77
CA GLU A 104 -15.64 -12.43 9.09
C GLU A 104 -14.62 -13.49 9.54
N GLY A 105 -14.20 -14.35 8.62
CA GLY A 105 -13.15 -15.34 8.85
C GLY A 105 -11.81 -14.69 9.23
N ILE A 106 -11.41 -13.64 8.52
CA ILE A 106 -10.23 -12.84 8.84
C ILE A 106 -10.36 -12.21 10.22
N ILE A 107 -11.49 -11.53 10.51
CA ILE A 107 -11.68 -10.86 11.80
C ILE A 107 -11.65 -11.85 12.96
N ARG A 108 -12.33 -13.00 12.84
CA ARG A 108 -12.22 -14.06 13.84
C ARG A 108 -10.78 -14.49 14.06
N LYS A 109 -10.02 -14.71 12.98
CA LYS A 109 -8.59 -15.05 13.05
C LYS A 109 -7.76 -13.94 13.70
N THR A 110 -8.09 -12.67 13.56
CA THR A 110 -7.34 -11.59 14.25
C THR A 110 -7.51 -11.56 15.76
N LEU A 111 -8.58 -12.18 16.28
CA LEU A 111 -8.88 -12.28 17.72
C LEU A 111 -8.25 -13.52 18.37
N GLU A 112 -7.82 -14.49 17.58
CA GLU A 112 -7.16 -15.70 18.06
C GLU A 112 -5.71 -15.40 18.48
N THR A 113 -5.27 -16.01 19.60
CA THR A 113 -3.86 -16.03 19.97
C THR A 113 -3.11 -17.02 19.09
N ARG A 114 -1.95 -16.63 18.57
CA ARG A 114 -1.11 -17.48 17.72
C ARG A 114 0.37 -17.41 18.07
N ASP A 115 1.04 -18.55 17.93
CA ASP A 115 2.47 -18.70 18.21
C ASP A 115 3.31 -18.30 17.00
N ALA A 116 2.91 -18.73 15.80
CA ALA A 116 3.59 -18.49 14.53
C ALA A 116 2.88 -17.45 13.64
N GLU A 117 3.62 -16.92 12.65
CA GLU A 117 3.04 -16.08 11.60
C GLU A 117 2.20 -16.93 10.63
N GLU A 118 1.00 -16.43 10.29
CA GLU A 118 0.12 -17.03 9.29
C GLU A 118 -0.17 -16.02 8.18
N SER A 119 -0.48 -16.50 6.98
CA SER A 119 -0.82 -15.65 5.83
C SER A 119 -2.18 -16.04 5.25
N TYR A 120 -3.04 -15.05 5.01
CA TYR A 120 -4.37 -15.26 4.42
C TYR A 120 -4.69 -14.18 3.39
N ALA A 121 -5.59 -14.51 2.47
CA ALA A 121 -6.14 -13.56 1.51
C ALA A 121 -7.63 -13.32 1.77
N VAL A 122 -8.08 -12.09 1.51
CA VAL A 122 -9.50 -11.70 1.48
C VAL A 122 -9.76 -10.96 0.18
N SER A 123 -10.78 -11.36 -0.56
CA SER A 123 -11.07 -10.78 -1.87
C SER A 123 -11.99 -9.57 -1.76
N TYR A 124 -11.82 -8.59 -2.64
CA TYR A 124 -12.73 -7.48 -2.80
C TYR A 124 -13.17 -7.32 -4.27
N GLN A 125 -14.42 -6.90 -4.49
CA GLN A 125 -15.00 -6.79 -5.84
C GLN A 125 -15.24 -5.34 -6.29
N SER A 126 -15.31 -4.40 -5.35
CA SER A 126 -15.54 -2.98 -5.63
C SER A 126 -14.78 -2.07 -4.65
N ALA A 127 -14.77 -0.76 -4.92
CA ALA A 127 -14.24 0.23 -4.00
C ALA A 127 -14.94 0.17 -2.64
N GLN A 128 -16.27 0.03 -2.62
CA GLN A 128 -17.06 -0.05 -1.39
C GLN A 128 -16.72 -1.29 -0.59
N ASP A 129 -16.46 -2.41 -1.26
CA ASP A 129 -16.06 -3.66 -0.62
C ASP A 129 -14.65 -3.54 0.00
N PHE A 130 -13.70 -2.97 -0.75
CA PHE A 130 -12.38 -2.65 -0.23
C PHE A 130 -12.45 -1.72 1.00
N ILE A 131 -13.27 -0.67 0.94
CA ILE A 131 -13.47 0.28 2.05
C ILE A 131 -13.99 -0.43 3.29
N LYS A 132 -14.96 -1.34 3.14
CA LYS A 132 -15.49 -2.15 4.26
C LYS A 132 -14.40 -3.02 4.90
N ILE A 133 -13.60 -3.70 4.09
CA ILE A 133 -12.48 -4.53 4.57
C ILE A 133 -11.45 -3.63 5.27
N ALA A 134 -11.04 -2.53 4.64
CA ALA A 134 -10.06 -1.59 5.17
C ALA A 134 -10.50 -0.97 6.51
N ASP A 135 -11.77 -0.61 6.65
CA ASP A 135 -12.35 -0.10 7.90
C ASP A 135 -12.31 -1.14 9.02
N LYS A 136 -12.66 -2.39 8.73
CA LYS A 136 -12.63 -3.48 9.73
C LYS A 136 -11.20 -3.84 10.15
N LEU A 137 -10.24 -3.72 9.24
CA LEU A 137 -8.81 -3.95 9.51
C LEU A 137 -8.09 -2.69 10.02
N GLN A 138 -8.78 -1.55 10.13
CA GLN A 138 -8.25 -0.26 10.57
C GLN A 138 -7.04 0.23 9.76
N ILE A 139 -7.03 -0.02 8.45
CA ILE A 139 -6.00 0.48 7.51
C ILE A 139 -6.53 1.66 6.69
N MET A 140 -5.67 2.28 5.88
CA MET A 140 -6.08 3.35 4.98
C MET A 140 -7.05 2.84 3.91
N LYS A 141 -8.15 3.56 3.72
CA LYS A 141 -9.25 3.19 2.82
C LYS A 141 -9.42 4.12 1.61
N ASP A 142 -8.63 5.19 1.56
CA ASP A 142 -8.66 6.16 0.47
C ASP A 142 -7.90 5.65 -0.76
N PHE A 143 -8.35 6.13 -1.91
CA PHE A 143 -7.75 5.88 -3.21
C PHE A 143 -7.13 7.17 -3.74
N LYS A 144 -6.14 7.02 -4.63
CA LYS A 144 -5.61 8.10 -5.47
C LYS A 144 -5.42 7.59 -6.89
N ALA A 145 -6.04 8.25 -7.87
CA ALA A 145 -6.19 7.78 -9.24
C ALA A 145 -6.67 6.31 -9.31
N GLY A 146 -7.62 5.95 -8.44
CA GLY A 146 -8.13 4.58 -8.31
C GLY A 146 -7.20 3.56 -7.66
N VAL A 147 -6.05 3.99 -7.12
CA VAL A 147 -5.06 3.12 -6.47
C VAL A 147 -5.22 3.19 -4.94
N PRO A 148 -5.54 2.09 -4.25
CA PRO A 148 -5.53 2.07 -2.80
C PRO A 148 -4.11 2.27 -2.26
N ARG A 149 -3.99 2.87 -1.07
CA ARG A 149 -2.70 3.12 -0.43
C ARG A 149 -1.90 1.82 -0.29
N THR A 150 -0.62 1.89 -0.68
CA THR A 150 0.35 0.77 -0.64
C THR A 150 0.07 -0.42 -1.57
N ALA A 151 -0.93 -0.31 -2.44
CA ALA A 151 -1.33 -1.40 -3.32
C ALA A 151 -0.30 -1.69 -4.42
N TYR A 152 -0.16 -2.98 -4.78
CA TYR A 152 0.55 -3.44 -5.97
C TYR A 152 -0.36 -4.39 -6.76
N LYS A 153 -0.64 -4.09 -8.03
CA LYS A 153 -1.65 -4.80 -8.85
C LYS A 153 -3.01 -4.92 -8.14
N GLY A 154 -3.41 -3.86 -7.43
CA GLY A 154 -4.63 -3.83 -6.61
C GLY A 154 -4.51 -4.52 -5.23
N ILE A 155 -3.46 -5.32 -5.00
CA ILE A 155 -3.29 -6.06 -3.75
C ILE A 155 -2.74 -5.15 -2.66
N VAL A 156 -3.43 -5.05 -1.53
CA VAL A 156 -2.94 -4.37 -0.32
C VAL A 156 -2.51 -5.40 0.71
N THR A 157 -1.30 -5.26 1.24
CA THR A 157 -0.75 -6.15 2.27
C THR A 157 -0.69 -5.42 3.60
N CYS A 158 -1.25 -6.03 4.65
CA CYS A 158 -1.11 -5.54 6.03
C CYS A 158 -0.73 -6.66 6.99
N TYR A 159 -0.31 -6.29 8.19
CA TYR A 159 0.13 -7.20 9.24
C TYR A 159 -0.59 -6.87 10.55
N ILE A 160 -1.38 -7.80 11.07
CA ILE A 160 -2.25 -7.62 12.25
C ILE A 160 -2.22 -8.89 13.09
N SER A 161 -1.99 -8.80 14.41
CA SER A 161 -2.02 -9.95 15.33
C SER A 161 -1.20 -11.16 14.85
N LYS A 162 0.04 -10.93 14.41
CA LYS A 162 0.94 -11.92 13.79
C LYS A 162 0.40 -12.57 12.50
N MET A 163 -0.52 -11.91 11.81
CA MET A 163 -1.13 -12.41 10.58
C MET A 163 -0.83 -11.46 9.44
N ARG A 164 -0.33 -12.00 8.33
CA ARG A 164 -0.14 -11.27 7.09
C ARG A 164 -1.39 -11.42 6.23
N ILE A 165 -2.08 -10.32 6.00
CA ILE A 165 -3.35 -10.28 5.29
C ILE A 165 -3.13 -9.62 3.93
N TYR A 166 -3.62 -10.27 2.89
CA TYR A 166 -3.62 -9.76 1.53
C TYR A 166 -5.06 -9.47 1.12
N ILE A 167 -5.37 -8.18 0.92
CA ILE A 167 -6.65 -7.74 0.39
C ILE A 167 -6.49 -7.73 -1.13
N VAL A 168 -7.12 -8.68 -1.81
CA VAL A 168 -6.86 -9.00 -3.21
C VAL A 168 -8.07 -8.63 -4.07
N PRO A 169 -7.90 -8.00 -5.24
CA PRO A 169 -9.03 -7.81 -6.13
C PRO A 169 -9.49 -9.17 -6.67
N ASP A 170 -10.78 -9.32 -6.86
CA ASP A 170 -11.33 -10.50 -7.53
C ASP A 170 -10.82 -10.56 -8.98
N LYS A 171 -10.18 -11.68 -9.34
CA LYS A 171 -9.54 -11.87 -10.65
C LYS A 171 -10.51 -11.74 -11.83
N PHE A 172 -11.79 -12.00 -11.62
CA PHE A 172 -12.81 -11.92 -12.67
C PHE A 172 -13.30 -10.50 -12.90
N THR A 173 -13.17 -9.61 -11.91
CA THR A 173 -13.63 -8.21 -11.98
C THR A 173 -12.48 -7.21 -12.09
N TRP A 174 -11.24 -7.67 -11.88
CA TRP A 174 -10.03 -6.86 -11.97
C TRP A 174 -9.55 -6.70 -13.41
N HIS A 175 -9.67 -5.47 -13.91
CA HIS A 175 -9.15 -5.07 -15.22
C HIS A 175 -8.15 -3.91 -15.13
N GLY A 176 -7.50 -3.76 -13.97
CA GLY A 176 -6.63 -2.63 -13.65
C GLY A 176 -7.31 -1.59 -12.76
N TYR A 177 -6.55 -0.54 -12.45
CA TYR A 177 -7.01 0.55 -11.59
C TYR A 177 -8.12 1.35 -12.27
N LYS A 178 -9.14 1.71 -11.49
CA LYS A 178 -10.33 2.44 -11.93
C LYS A 178 -10.28 3.86 -11.36
N PRO A 179 -9.93 4.90 -12.15
CA PRO A 179 -9.74 6.26 -11.62
C PRO A 179 -10.94 6.81 -10.84
N HIS A 180 -12.17 6.44 -11.23
CA HIS A 180 -13.42 6.83 -10.55
C HIS A 180 -13.61 6.23 -9.14
N TRP A 181 -12.66 5.45 -8.61
CA TRP A 181 -12.68 4.98 -7.22
C TRP A 181 -12.15 6.02 -6.22
N GLU A 182 -11.80 7.21 -6.68
CA GLU A 182 -11.39 8.33 -5.82
C GLU A 182 -12.57 9.16 -5.27
N ASP A 183 -13.78 8.98 -5.82
CA ASP A 183 -15.01 9.71 -5.46
C ASP A 183 -15.85 9.02 -4.37
#